data_AF-A0A453L2U0-F1
#
_entry.id   AF-A0A453L2U0-F1
#
_cell.length_a   1.000
_cell.length_b   1.000
_cell.length_c   1.000
_cell.angle_alpha   90.00
_cell.angle_beta   90.00
_cell.angle_gamma   90.00
#
_symmetry.space_group_name_H-M   'P 1'
#
loop_
_entity.id
_entity.type
_entity.pdbx_description
1 polymer ?
#
loop_
_entity_poly.entity_id
_entity_poly.type
_entity_poly.pdbx_seq_one_letter_code
_entity_poly.pdbx_strand_id
1 'polypeptide(L)' 'SVFPNRGHKLHTTRSWEFLGMEKDGRVRPNSIWAKARYGEGVIIGNLDTGGCGRRPAASATTAWARCRR' A
#
# COMPACT_ATOMS: atom_id res chain seq x y z
N SER A 1 -31.66 2.80 -12.05
CA SER A 1 -31.05 1.75 -12.89
C SER A 1 -30.38 0.72 -11.99
N VAL A 2 -30.30 -0.54 -12.43
CA VAL A 2 -29.63 -1.63 -11.69
C VAL A 2 -28.58 -2.21 -12.62
N PHE A 3 -27.32 -2.26 -12.17
CA PHE A 3 -26.20 -2.79 -12.96
C PHE A 3 -25.63 -4.04 -12.28
N PRO A 4 -25.32 -5.11 -13.06
CA PRO A 4 -24.71 -6.31 -12.51
C PRO A 4 -23.26 -6.04 -12.06
N ASN A 5 -22.92 -6.53 -10.88
CA ASN A 5 -21.55 -6.50 -10.35
C ASN A 5 -20.62 -7.36 -11.22
N ARG A 6 -19.45 -6.84 -11.60
CA ARG A 6 -18.43 -7.55 -12.40
C ARG A 6 -17.12 -7.61 -11.61
N GLY A 7 -16.53 -8.80 -11.53
CA GLY A 7 -15.18 -8.96 -10.98
C GLY A 7 -14.13 -8.42 -11.94
N HIS A 8 -13.17 -7.65 -11.44
CA HIS A 8 -12.03 -7.15 -12.21
C HIS A 8 -10.77 -7.97 -11.90
N LYS A 9 -9.96 -8.27 -12.92
CA LYS A 9 -8.67 -8.93 -12.72
C LYS A 9 -7.66 -7.92 -12.16
N LEU A 10 -6.96 -8.31 -11.11
CA LEU A 10 -5.91 -7.49 -10.52
C LEU A 10 -4.67 -7.46 -11.43
N HIS A 11 -4.16 -6.25 -11.70
CA HIS A 11 -2.90 -6.02 -12.41
C HIS A 11 -1.92 -5.36 -11.45
N THR A 12 -0.95 -6.10 -10.91
CA THR A 12 0.09 -5.55 -10.03
C THR A 12 1.44 -5.49 -10.74
N THR A 13 2.02 -4.31 -10.90
CA THR A 13 3.45 -4.15 -11.21
C THR A 13 4.20 -4.13 -9.88
N ARG A 14 5.00 -5.16 -9.61
CA ARG A 14 5.65 -5.32 -8.31
C ARG A 14 6.97 -4.56 -8.27
N SER A 15 7.02 -3.51 -7.46
CA SER A 15 8.18 -2.97 -6.71
C SER A 15 8.42 -1.48 -6.92
N TRP A 16 8.91 -0.83 -5.85
CA TRP A 16 9.43 0.54 -5.87
C TRP A 16 10.74 0.64 -6.65
N GLU A 17 11.49 -0.46 -6.72
CA GLU A 17 12.69 -0.62 -7.55
C GLU A 17 12.36 -0.49 -9.05
N PHE A 18 11.24 -1.07 -9.49
CA PHE A 18 10.75 -0.92 -10.88
C PHE A 18 10.48 0.54 -11.26
N LEU A 19 10.04 1.36 -10.30
CA LEU A 19 9.80 2.79 -10.51
C LEU A 19 11.08 3.65 -10.39
N GLY A 20 12.25 3.03 -10.15
CA GLY A 20 13.52 3.74 -9.97
C GLY A 20 13.55 4.64 -8.73
N MET A 21 12.65 4.40 -7.79
CA MET A 21 12.45 5.27 -6.62
C MET A 21 13.42 4.98 -5.47
N GLU A 22 14.10 3.82 -5.53
CA GLU A 22 15.13 3.38 -4.61
C GLU A 22 16.33 2.86 -5.41
N LYS A 23 17.54 2.99 -4.85
CA LYS A 23 18.74 2.34 -5.38
C LYS A 23 19.44 1.62 -4.24
N ASP A 24 19.72 0.33 -4.41
CA ASP A 24 20.42 -0.50 -3.42
C ASP A 24 19.72 -0.46 -2.03
N GLY A 25 18.39 -0.40 -2.02
CA GLY A 25 17.57 -0.29 -0.80
C GLY A 25 17.68 1.05 -0.06
N ARG A 26 18.24 2.09 -0.69
CA ARG A 26 18.41 3.42 -0.09
C ARG A 26 17.67 4.49 -0.90
N VAL A 27 16.94 5.33 -0.19
CA VAL A 27 16.33 6.56 -0.73
C VAL A 27 17.38 7.67 -0.72
N ARG A 28 17.62 8.29 -1.87
CA ARG A 28 18.59 9.41 -1.96
C ARG A 28 18.04 10.67 -1.27
N PRO A 29 18.89 11.50 -0.63
CA PRO A 29 18.46 12.74 0.02
C PRO A 29 17.74 13.74 -0.90
N ASN A 30 18.07 13.73 -2.20
CA ASN A 30 17.48 14.59 -3.23
C ASN A 30 16.34 13.92 -4.02
N SER A 31 15.85 12.76 -3.56
CA SER A 31 14.75 12.02 -4.18
C SER A 31 13.41 12.75 -4.07
N ILE A 32 12.45 12.33 -4.90
CA ILE A 32 11.06 12.82 -4.85
C ILE A 32 10.42 12.51 -3.49
N TRP A 33 10.76 11.39 -2.84
CA TRP A 33 10.27 11.05 -1.51
C TRP A 33 10.64 12.08 -0.44
N ALA A 34 11.93 12.45 -0.39
CA ALA A 34 12.41 13.46 0.55
C ALA A 34 11.75 14.83 0.28
N LYS A 35 11.65 15.22 -1.00
CA LYS A 35 10.99 16.47 -1.42
C LYS A 35 9.50 16.49 -1.09
N ALA A 36 8.81 15.36 -1.23
CA ALA A 36 7.39 15.20 -0.92
C ALA A 36 7.14 14.96 0.59
N ARG A 37 8.17 15.07 1.45
CA ARG A 37 8.09 14.76 2.89
C ARG A 37 7.48 13.40 3.16
N TYR A 38 7.77 12.42 2.31
CA TYR A 38 7.23 11.06 2.39
C TYR A 38 5.70 10.99 2.44
N GLY A 39 5.01 12.00 1.88
CA GLY A 39 3.55 12.07 1.89
C GLY A 39 2.97 12.57 3.21
N GLU A 40 3.72 13.31 4.02
CA GLU A 40 3.19 13.95 5.22
C GLU A 40 1.97 14.82 4.89
N GLY A 41 0.83 14.54 5.54
CA GLY A 41 -0.45 15.21 5.27
C GLY A 41 -1.19 14.70 4.03
N VAL A 42 -0.70 13.64 3.35
CA VAL A 42 -1.34 13.04 2.18
C VAL A 42 -2.04 11.74 2.55
N ILE A 43 -3.29 11.58 2.11
CA ILE A 43 -4.07 10.35 2.28
C ILE A 43 -4.12 9.60 0.94
N ILE A 44 -3.68 8.33 0.93
CA ILE A 44 -3.74 7.44 -0.24
C ILE A 44 -4.75 6.33 0.03
N GLY A 45 -5.87 6.34 -0.70
CA GLY A 45 -6.89 5.29 -0.64
C GLY A 45 -6.56 4.15 -1.59
N ASN A 46 -6.15 3.00 -1.05
CA ASN A 46 -5.87 1.80 -1.84
C ASN A 46 -7.09 0.85 -1.85
N LEU A 47 -7.69 0.68 -3.01
CA LEU A 47 -8.74 -0.32 -3.25
C LEU A 47 -8.11 -1.53 -3.96
N ASP A 48 -7.62 -2.46 -3.15
CA ASP A 48 -6.98 -3.71 -3.60
C ASP A 48 -7.51 -4.88 -2.76
N THR A 49 -7.15 -6.11 -3.14
CA THR A 49 -7.53 -7.35 -2.44
C THR A 49 -7.05 -7.39 -0.99
N GLY A 50 -6.02 -6.60 -0.66
CA GLY A 50 -5.41 -6.55 0.67
C GLY A 50 -4.51 -7.76 0.95
N GLY A 51 -3.33 -7.53 1.51
CA GLY A 51 -2.49 -8.61 2.03
C GLY A 51 -2.93 -8.98 3.43
N CYS A 52 -3.64 -10.11 3.60
CA CYS A 52 -3.90 -10.65 4.94
C CYS A 52 -2.58 -11.24 5.49
N GLY A 53 -1.79 -10.40 6.16
CA GLY A 53 -0.53 -10.82 6.77
C GLY A 53 -0.78 -11.72 7.99
N ARG A 54 -0.38 -12.99 7.92
CA ARG A 54 -0.07 -13.75 9.14
C ARG A 54 1.25 -13.26 9.70
N ARG A 55 1.20 -12.25 10.58
CA ARG A 55 2.29 -11.97 11.54
C ARG A 55 1.69 -11.91 12.94
N PRO A 56 2.38 -12.42 13.97
CA PRO A 56 1.89 -12.33 15.34
C PRO A 56 1.94 -10.85 15.75
N ALA A 57 0.82 -10.37 16.29
CA ALA A 57 0.65 -8.99 16.71
C ALA A 57 1.60 -8.67 17.88
N ALA A 58 2.48 -7.69 17.70
CA ALA A 58 3.05 -6.94 18.82
C ALA A 58 2.34 -5.58 18.82
N SER A 59 1.34 -5.48 19.71
CA SER A 59 0.41 -4.37 20.01
C SER A 59 1.01 -2.95 19.85
N ALA A 60 0.22 -1.92 19.55
CA ALA A 60 -0.61 -1.29 20.58
C ALA A 60 -1.93 -0.74 20.03
N THR A 61 -3.02 -1.32 20.56
CA THR A 61 -4.34 -0.71 20.71
C THR A 61 -5.08 -0.30 19.43
N THR A 62 -5.79 -1.30 18.88
CA THR A 62 -7.09 -1.11 18.23
C THR A 62 -7.09 -0.53 16.81
N ALA A 63 -6.89 -1.38 15.81
CA ALA A 63 -7.66 -1.28 14.56
C ALA A 63 -7.47 -2.50 13.65
N TRP A 64 -8.48 -3.13 13.07
CA TRP A 64 -9.93 -3.12 13.30
C TRP A 64 -10.38 -4.47 12.70
N ALA A 65 -11.12 -5.25 13.48
CA ALA A 65 -11.90 -6.43 13.08
C ALA A 65 -11.36 -7.34 11.94
N ARG A 66 -10.70 -8.43 12.38
CA ARG A 66 -10.82 -9.81 11.85
C ARG A 66 -10.91 -9.96 10.33
N CYS A 67 -9.80 -10.40 9.76
CA CYS A 67 -9.65 -10.97 8.42
C CYS A 67 -10.40 -12.31 8.21
N ARG A 68 -11.67 -12.46 8.64
CA ARG A 68 -12.55 -13.60 8.29
C ARG A 68 -14.04 -13.24 8.38
N ARG A 69 -14.69 -13.10 7.23
CA ARG A 69 -15.55 -14.18 6.70
C ARG A 69 -15.11 -14.47 5.29
#